data_AF-A0A034WIY6-F1
#
_entry.id   AF-A0A034WIY6-F1
#
_cell.length_a   1.000
_cell.length_b   1.000
_cell.length_c   1.000
_cell.angle_alpha   90.00
_cell.angle_beta   90.00
_cell.angle_gamma   90.00
#
_symmetry.space_group_name_H-M   'P 1'
#
loop_
_entity.id
_entity.type
_entity.pdbx_description
1 polymer ?
#
loop_
_entity_poly.entity_id
_entity_poly.type
_entity_poly.pdbx_seq_one_letter_code
_entity_poly.pdbx_strand_id
1 'polypeptide(L)'
;GKPPPSNFQYPNGGAVKAFPQNQAIAFVYENDIYYKPKVQGELVCRITTTGRAGVVYNGIPDWTYENVPELNGRSSGLAFSPDGLFLAFLTFNDSDVNEYKYTWMGDDIKYPAVLTQRYPKAGEANPNVTVNVVNLSVLKYIFPTQIKLPADLSNGSYIGALTWATPIDLSVTITNRGQTKATTVVCRAPDFHCHPVHTEVTVNDGWVLPAERPIFSARNSANLKRNQQQLLANGLNGNNSYHNVSNGQTTYEISHGGYLLKRLPVRDGEHGHFRHVVFISSLDRRPVPLTMGR
;
A
#
# COMPACT_ATOMS: atom_id res chain seq x y z
N GLY A 1 -30.26 1.40 2.69
CA GLY A 1 -30.49 -0.05 2.85
C GLY A 1 -30.74 -0.34 4.31
N LYS A 2 -31.79 -1.09 4.65
CA LYS A 2 -32.06 -1.50 6.04
C LYS A 2 -30.89 -2.34 6.57
N PRO A 3 -30.46 -2.16 7.83
CA PRO A 3 -29.47 -3.05 8.44
C PRO A 3 -30.08 -4.45 8.63
N PRO A 4 -29.26 -5.52 8.60
CA PRO A 4 -29.75 -6.87 8.85
C PRO A 4 -30.22 -7.03 10.31
N PRO A 5 -31.18 -7.92 10.58
CA PRO A 5 -31.69 -8.15 11.93
C PRO A 5 -30.59 -8.73 12.83
N SER A 6 -30.55 -8.25 14.07
CA SER A 6 -29.47 -8.44 15.04
C SER A 6 -29.34 -9.83 15.65
N ASN A 7 -30.12 -10.83 15.22
CA ASN A 7 -30.16 -12.14 15.86
C ASN A 7 -29.98 -13.27 14.85
N PHE A 8 -28.73 -13.52 14.44
CA PHE A 8 -28.31 -14.82 13.92
C PHE A 8 -27.42 -15.47 14.98
N GLN A 9 -27.96 -16.44 15.70
CA GLN A 9 -27.28 -17.16 16.78
C GLN A 9 -26.74 -18.48 16.20
N TYR A 10 -25.42 -18.60 16.07
CA TYR A 10 -24.79 -19.88 15.74
C TYR A 10 -24.73 -20.78 16.97
N PRO A 11 -24.93 -22.10 16.83
CA PRO A 11 -24.92 -23.04 17.93
C PRO A 11 -23.47 -23.32 18.33
N ASN A 12 -22.90 -22.45 19.17
CA ASN A 12 -21.84 -22.70 20.13
C ASN A 12 -21.48 -21.35 20.78
N GLY A 13 -21.77 -21.20 22.08
CA GLY A 13 -21.72 -19.95 22.86
C GLY A 13 -20.35 -19.34 23.08
N GLY A 14 -19.59 -19.08 22.02
CA GLY A 14 -18.44 -18.19 22.04
C GLY A 14 -18.91 -16.77 21.77
N ALA A 15 -18.80 -15.88 22.76
CA ALA A 15 -18.99 -14.45 22.54
C ALA A 15 -18.02 -13.98 21.43
N VAL A 16 -18.57 -13.59 20.27
CA VAL A 16 -17.80 -12.88 19.26
C VAL A 16 -17.38 -11.56 19.91
N LYS A 17 -16.09 -11.44 20.24
CA LYS A 17 -15.51 -10.17 20.63
C LYS A 17 -15.69 -9.25 19.41
N ALA A 18 -16.71 -8.41 19.43
CA ALA A 18 -16.87 -7.36 18.44
C ALA A 18 -15.54 -6.59 18.47
N PHE A 19 -14.77 -6.66 17.38
CA PHE A 19 -13.67 -5.73 17.19
C PHE A 19 -14.31 -4.35 17.35
N PRO A 20 -13.86 -3.50 18.30
CA PRO A 20 -14.40 -2.16 18.39
C PRO A 20 -14.17 -1.55 17.01
N GLN A 21 -15.26 -1.30 16.28
CA GLN A 21 -15.17 -0.61 15.00
C GLN A 21 -14.57 0.74 15.34
N ASN A 22 -13.28 0.90 15.05
CA ASN A 22 -12.62 2.18 15.15
C ASN A 22 -13.26 3.04 14.06
N GLN A 23 -14.33 3.77 14.40
CA GLN A 23 -15.10 4.62 13.49
C GLN A 23 -14.34 5.93 13.24
N ALA A 24 -13.07 5.79 12.86
CA ALA A 24 -12.24 6.91 12.45
C ALA A 24 -12.30 7.04 10.93
N ILE A 25 -12.22 8.26 10.44
CA ILE A 25 -12.17 8.56 9.01
C ILE A 25 -11.03 9.53 8.73
N ALA A 26 -10.38 9.36 7.58
CA ALA A 26 -9.55 10.39 6.98
C ALA A 26 -10.23 10.85 5.70
N PHE A 27 -10.18 12.15 5.42
CA PHE A 27 -10.73 12.74 4.22
C PHE A 27 -9.85 13.88 3.75
N VAL A 28 -9.98 14.25 2.48
CA VAL A 28 -9.22 15.34 1.88
C VAL A 28 -10.15 16.51 1.59
N TYR A 29 -9.75 17.70 2.03
CA TYR A 29 -10.45 18.95 1.77
C TYR A 29 -9.42 20.01 1.37
N GLU A 30 -9.65 20.69 0.25
CA GLU A 30 -8.71 21.69 -0.31
C GLU A 30 -7.27 21.17 -0.41
N ASN A 31 -7.11 19.93 -0.90
CA ASN A 31 -5.83 19.23 -1.06
C ASN A 31 -5.06 18.95 0.25
N ASP A 32 -5.69 19.13 1.40
CA ASP A 32 -5.13 18.75 2.70
C ASP A 32 -5.91 17.61 3.34
N ILE A 33 -5.18 16.78 4.09
CA ILE A 33 -5.73 15.61 4.76
C ILE A 33 -6.22 16.02 6.14
N TYR A 34 -7.43 15.61 6.46
CA TYR A 34 -8.06 15.74 7.76
C TYR A 34 -8.37 14.36 8.32
N TYR A 35 -8.26 14.22 9.64
CA TYR A 35 -8.54 13.01 10.38
C TYR A 35 -9.58 13.28 11.46
N LYS A 36 -10.60 12.45 11.48
CA LYS A 36 -11.67 12.46 12.46
C LYS A 36 -11.64 11.15 13.23
N PRO A 37 -11.15 11.13 14.48
CA PRO A 37 -10.99 9.90 15.26
C PRO A 37 -12.31 9.19 15.58
N LYS A 38 -13.42 9.94 15.61
CA LYS A 38 -14.77 9.42 15.86
C LYS A 38 -15.75 10.10 14.91
N VAL A 39 -16.44 9.34 14.05
CA VAL A 39 -17.43 9.86 13.08
C VAL A 39 -18.47 10.78 13.74
N GLN A 40 -18.97 10.42 14.92
CA GLN A 40 -19.96 11.21 15.66
C GLN A 40 -19.37 12.33 16.54
N GLY A 41 -18.05 12.38 16.70
CA GLY A 41 -17.39 13.43 17.47
C GLY A 41 -17.31 14.75 16.69
N GLU A 42 -17.04 15.85 17.40
CA GLU A 42 -16.80 17.17 16.78
C GLU A 42 -15.34 17.38 16.40
N LEU A 43 -14.42 16.69 17.08
CA LEU A 43 -12.98 16.85 16.86
C LEU A 43 -12.57 16.42 15.45
N VAL A 44 -11.98 17.35 14.70
CA VAL A 44 -11.32 17.13 13.41
C VAL A 44 -9.89 17.64 13.51
N CYS A 45 -8.92 16.79 13.19
CA CYS A 45 -7.50 17.12 13.18
C CYS A 45 -7.03 17.33 11.74
N ARG A 46 -6.41 18.46 11.44
CA ARG A 46 -5.75 18.68 10.15
C ARG A 46 -4.35 18.04 10.20
N ILE A 47 -4.06 17.14 9.26
CA ILE A 47 -2.79 16.41 9.16
C ILE A 47 -1.77 17.21 8.34
N THR A 48 -2.21 17.79 7.22
CA THR A 48 -1.34 18.52 6.30
C THR A 48 -1.79 19.97 6.15
N THR A 49 -0.84 20.86 5.87
CA THR A 49 -1.08 22.30 5.62
C THR A 49 -0.39 22.78 4.35
N THR A 50 0.03 21.85 3.50
CA THR A 50 0.83 22.12 2.30
C THR A 50 -0.01 22.07 1.02
N GLY A 51 -1.28 21.67 1.12
CA GLY A 51 -2.21 21.61 0.01
C GLY A 51 -2.29 22.94 -0.74
N ARG A 52 -2.18 22.86 -2.07
CA ARG A 52 -2.31 24.01 -2.97
C ARG A 52 -3.07 23.58 -4.21
N ALA A 53 -4.25 24.16 -4.41
CA ALA A 53 -5.11 23.85 -5.55
C ALA A 53 -4.33 23.93 -6.87
N GLY A 54 -4.44 22.89 -7.70
CA GLY A 54 -3.77 22.82 -9.00
C GLY A 54 -2.27 22.52 -8.95
N VAL A 55 -1.66 22.34 -7.77
CA VAL A 55 -0.19 22.20 -7.67
C VAL A 55 0.29 21.18 -6.63
N VAL A 56 -0.26 21.16 -5.43
CA VAL A 56 0.14 20.21 -4.38
C VAL A 56 -1.09 19.49 -3.86
N TYR A 57 -1.04 18.17 -3.90
CA TYR A 57 -2.13 17.26 -3.56
C TYR A 57 -1.67 16.29 -2.47
N ASN A 58 -2.34 16.28 -1.32
CA ASN A 58 -2.08 15.32 -0.26
C ASN A 58 -3.19 14.27 -0.19
N GLY A 59 -2.84 12.99 -0.32
CA GLY A 59 -3.76 11.86 -0.16
C GLY A 59 -4.70 11.59 -1.35
N ILE A 60 -4.75 12.48 -2.33
CA ILE A 60 -5.46 12.31 -3.60
C ILE A 60 -4.47 12.41 -4.77
N PRO A 61 -4.67 11.64 -5.85
CA PRO A 61 -3.79 11.68 -7.02
C PRO A 61 -3.84 13.03 -7.74
N ASP A 62 -2.74 13.39 -8.39
CA ASP A 62 -2.72 14.41 -9.44
C ASP A 62 -3.30 13.85 -10.76
N TRP A 63 -3.33 14.68 -11.80
CA TRP A 63 -3.86 14.27 -13.10
C TRP A 63 -3.14 13.06 -13.68
N THR A 64 -1.80 12.99 -13.56
CA THR A 64 -1.02 11.88 -14.10
C THR A 64 -1.34 10.58 -13.38
N TYR A 65 -1.34 10.57 -12.05
CA TYR A 65 -1.65 9.36 -11.30
C TYR A 65 -3.10 8.91 -11.47
N GLU A 66 -4.04 9.84 -11.65
CA GLU A 66 -5.44 9.51 -11.88
C GLU A 66 -5.68 8.86 -13.26
N ASN A 67 -4.96 9.32 -14.29
CA ASN A 67 -5.22 8.97 -15.68
C ASN A 67 -4.28 7.92 -16.27
N VAL A 68 -3.13 7.63 -15.66
CA VAL A 68 -2.19 6.60 -16.11
C VAL A 68 -2.50 5.26 -15.42
N PRO A 69 -3.09 4.27 -16.13
CA PRO A 69 -3.57 3.03 -15.52
C PRO A 69 -2.47 2.22 -14.83
N GLU A 70 -1.23 2.29 -15.33
CA GLU A 70 -0.07 1.56 -14.82
C GLU A 70 0.39 2.04 -13.44
N LEU A 71 0.03 3.28 -13.07
CA LEU A 71 0.30 3.88 -11.76
C LEU A 71 -0.85 3.67 -10.77
N ASN A 72 -2.05 3.36 -11.28
CA ASN A 72 -3.25 3.03 -10.49
C ASN A 72 -3.59 4.07 -9.39
N GLY A 73 -3.48 5.36 -9.71
CA GLY A 73 -3.79 6.43 -8.74
C GLY A 73 -5.27 6.55 -8.36
N ARG A 74 -6.17 5.83 -9.05
CA ARG A 74 -7.56 5.63 -8.59
C ARG A 74 -7.65 4.85 -7.27
N SER A 75 -6.59 4.13 -6.91
CA SER A 75 -6.46 3.49 -5.61
C SER A 75 -5.97 4.53 -4.59
N SER A 76 -6.87 4.93 -3.68
CA SER A 76 -6.66 5.91 -2.59
C SER A 76 -5.18 6.12 -2.22
N GLY A 77 -4.70 7.36 -2.39
CA GLY A 77 -3.39 7.82 -1.91
C GLY A 77 -3.30 7.88 -0.39
N LEU A 78 -4.30 7.35 0.33
CA LEU A 78 -4.38 7.18 1.78
C LEU A 78 -4.49 5.69 2.12
N ALA A 79 -3.73 5.25 3.13
CA ALA A 79 -3.81 3.88 3.66
C ALA A 79 -3.62 3.87 5.18
N PHE A 80 -4.65 3.46 5.92
CA PHE A 80 -4.52 3.18 7.36
C PHE A 80 -3.75 1.89 7.59
N SER A 81 -2.93 1.86 8.65
CA SER A 81 -2.38 0.61 9.16
C SER A 81 -3.50 -0.33 9.62
N PRO A 82 -3.30 -1.65 9.62
CA PRO A 82 -4.31 -2.62 10.04
C PRO A 82 -4.94 -2.39 11.42
N ASP A 83 -4.21 -1.76 12.34
CA ASP A 83 -4.68 -1.38 13.68
C ASP A 83 -5.23 0.06 13.76
N GLY A 84 -5.12 0.85 12.69
CA GLY A 84 -5.55 2.24 12.60
C GLY A 84 -4.68 3.24 13.37
N LEU A 85 -3.50 2.84 13.86
CA LEU A 85 -2.59 3.71 14.61
C LEU A 85 -1.70 4.58 13.71
N PHE A 86 -1.52 4.21 12.45
CA PHE A 86 -0.80 5.00 11.46
C PHE A 86 -1.66 5.26 10.23
N LEU A 87 -1.41 6.40 9.59
CA LEU A 87 -1.93 6.71 8.26
C LEU A 87 -0.74 7.01 7.35
N ALA A 88 -0.58 6.19 6.32
CA ALA A 88 0.34 6.46 5.22
C ALA A 88 -0.39 7.20 4.11
N PHE A 89 0.28 8.14 3.46
CA PHE A 89 -0.26 8.84 2.31
C PHE A 89 0.80 9.29 1.32
N LEU A 90 0.36 9.56 0.09
CA LEU A 90 1.17 10.16 -0.95
C LEU A 90 0.94 11.67 -1.00
N THR A 91 2.02 12.42 -1.20
CA THR A 91 1.96 13.84 -1.57
C THR A 91 2.50 13.98 -2.98
N PHE A 92 1.70 14.56 -3.86
CA PHE A 92 2.03 14.86 -5.25
C PHE A 92 2.32 16.35 -5.35
N ASN A 93 3.54 16.72 -5.75
CA ASN A 93 3.92 18.10 -5.97
C ASN A 93 4.22 18.34 -7.45
N ASP A 94 3.35 19.11 -8.10
CA ASP A 94 3.37 19.43 -9.52
C ASP A 94 4.00 20.82 -9.77
N SER A 95 4.71 21.41 -8.80
CA SER A 95 5.29 22.75 -8.94
C SER A 95 6.15 22.90 -10.19
N ASP A 96 6.85 21.83 -10.55
CA ASP A 96 7.82 21.78 -11.65
C ASP A 96 7.21 21.20 -12.94
N VAL A 97 5.95 20.73 -12.87
CA VAL A 97 5.23 20.17 -14.02
C VAL A 97 4.66 21.31 -14.86
N ASN A 98 4.79 21.26 -16.18
CA ASN A 98 4.28 22.31 -17.05
C ASN A 98 2.75 22.39 -17.06
N GLU A 99 2.22 23.60 -17.27
CA GLU A 99 0.77 23.82 -17.44
C GLU A 99 0.35 23.67 -18.89
N TYR A 100 -0.65 22.82 -19.12
CA TYR A 100 -1.42 22.80 -20.33
C TYR A 100 -2.63 23.73 -20.19
N LYS A 101 -2.75 24.70 -21.10
CA LYS A 101 -3.85 25.66 -21.13
C LYS A 101 -4.85 25.28 -22.21
N TYR A 102 -6.14 25.32 -21.89
CA TYR A 102 -7.20 25.01 -22.84
C TYR A 102 -8.38 25.96 -22.68
N THR A 103 -9.10 26.16 -23.79
CA THR A 103 -10.30 26.99 -23.81
C THR A 103 -11.48 26.20 -23.26
N TRP A 104 -12.15 26.75 -22.26
CA TRP A 104 -13.39 26.25 -21.70
C TRP A 104 -14.54 27.10 -22.22
N MET A 105 -15.48 26.45 -22.93
CA MET A 105 -16.61 27.12 -23.55
C MET A 105 -17.80 27.28 -22.61
N GLY A 106 -17.92 26.44 -21.57
CA GLY A 106 -18.99 26.46 -20.57
C GLY A 106 -20.41 26.35 -21.15
N ASP A 107 -21.39 26.06 -20.30
CA ASP A 107 -22.79 26.02 -20.75
C ASP A 107 -23.45 27.42 -20.73
N ASP A 108 -22.99 28.34 -19.85
CA ASP A 108 -23.62 29.65 -19.61
C ASP A 108 -22.60 30.83 -19.53
N ILE A 109 -21.52 30.82 -20.33
CA ILE A 109 -20.54 31.91 -20.36
C ILE A 109 -20.55 32.65 -21.71
N LYS A 110 -20.63 33.98 -21.68
CA LYS A 110 -20.63 34.83 -22.89
C LYS A 110 -19.26 34.90 -23.58
N TYR A 111 -18.19 34.71 -22.80
CA TYR A 111 -16.82 34.72 -23.27
C TYR A 111 -16.11 33.48 -22.76
N PRO A 112 -15.43 32.71 -23.64
CA PRO A 112 -14.70 31.54 -23.22
C PRO A 112 -13.64 31.85 -22.16
N ALA A 113 -13.49 30.96 -21.18
CA ALA A 113 -12.43 31.04 -20.18
C ALA A 113 -11.22 30.22 -20.63
N VAL A 114 -10.02 30.58 -20.17
CA VAL A 114 -8.84 29.73 -20.31
C VAL A 114 -8.62 29.02 -18.98
N LEU A 115 -8.74 27.69 -19.00
CA LEU A 115 -8.41 26.83 -17.87
C LEU A 115 -7.01 26.26 -18.03
N THR A 116 -6.42 25.87 -16.90
CA THR A 116 -5.05 25.36 -16.83
C THR A 116 -5.03 24.04 -16.06
N GLN A 117 -4.29 23.06 -16.59
CA GLN A 117 -4.05 21.77 -15.94
C GLN A 117 -2.56 21.47 -15.98
N ARG A 118 -1.96 21.10 -14.84
CA ARG A 118 -0.59 20.57 -14.82
C ARG A 118 -0.58 19.23 -15.54
N TYR A 119 0.25 19.12 -16.58
CA TYR A 119 0.27 17.99 -17.50
C TYR A 119 1.71 17.73 -17.97
N PRO A 120 2.36 16.65 -17.53
CA PRO A 120 3.69 16.29 -17.99
C PRO A 120 3.60 15.62 -19.37
N LYS A 121 3.95 16.36 -20.42
CA LYS A 121 4.16 15.76 -21.75
C LYS A 121 5.38 14.84 -21.74
N ALA A 122 5.46 13.95 -22.73
CA ALA A 122 6.62 13.07 -22.88
C ALA A 122 7.94 13.85 -22.86
N GLY A 123 8.87 13.44 -22.00
CA GLY A 123 10.15 14.10 -21.78
C GLY A 123 10.17 15.21 -20.72
N GLU A 124 9.01 15.81 -20.40
CA GLU A 124 8.90 16.91 -19.42
C GLU A 124 8.94 16.44 -17.97
N ALA A 125 9.21 17.36 -17.04
CA ALA A 125 9.28 17.07 -15.61
C ALA A 125 7.99 16.40 -15.10
N ASN A 126 8.17 15.35 -14.30
CA ASN A 126 7.10 14.62 -13.64
C ASN A 126 6.76 15.23 -12.28
N PRO A 127 5.56 14.96 -11.74
CA PRO A 127 5.24 15.31 -10.37
C PRO A 127 6.24 14.67 -9.40
N ASN A 128 6.69 15.46 -8.41
CA ASN A 128 7.52 14.95 -7.32
C ASN A 128 6.61 14.28 -6.28
N VAL A 129 6.65 12.95 -6.24
CA VAL A 129 5.79 12.15 -5.37
C VAL A 129 6.57 11.67 -4.14
N THR A 130 6.00 11.89 -2.97
CA THR A 130 6.62 11.51 -1.69
C THR A 130 5.67 10.64 -0.88
N VAL A 131 6.22 9.69 -0.10
CA VAL A 131 5.47 8.91 0.87
C VAL A 131 5.61 9.54 2.24
N ASN A 132 4.48 9.78 2.90
CA ASN A 132 4.43 10.34 4.24
C ASN A 132 3.67 9.39 5.15
N VAL A 133 4.05 9.35 6.43
CA VAL A 133 3.32 8.62 7.46
C VAL A 133 3.10 9.50 8.67
N VAL A 134 1.93 9.39 9.28
CA VAL A 134 1.60 10.05 10.55
C VAL A 134 1.15 9.03 11.58
N ASN A 135 1.59 9.23 12.82
CA ASN A 135 1.11 8.46 13.97
C ASN A 135 -0.17 9.12 14.53
N LEU A 136 -1.25 8.35 14.61
CA LEU A 136 -2.57 8.78 15.05
C LEU A 136 -2.84 8.46 16.53
N SER A 137 -1.90 7.79 17.21
CA SER A 137 -2.06 7.35 18.60
C SER A 137 -2.18 8.53 19.57
N VAL A 138 -1.52 9.65 19.28
CA VAL A 138 -1.56 10.85 20.12
C VAL A 138 -1.99 12.06 19.28
N LEU A 139 -3.28 12.41 19.38
CA LEU A 139 -3.90 13.41 18.51
C LEU A 139 -3.26 14.81 18.59
N LYS A 140 -2.62 15.14 19.72
CA LYS A 140 -1.89 16.40 19.91
C LYS A 140 -0.61 16.49 19.06
N TYR A 141 -0.07 15.35 18.61
CA TYR A 141 1.21 15.25 17.90
C TYR A 141 1.04 14.55 16.54
N ILE A 142 -0.03 14.89 15.82
CA ILE A 142 -0.28 14.41 14.45
C ILE A 142 0.60 15.22 13.49
N PHE A 143 1.89 14.88 13.44
CA PHE A 143 2.84 15.47 12.51
C PHE A 143 3.26 14.42 11.49
N PRO A 144 2.98 14.63 10.19
CA PRO A 144 3.43 13.70 9.16
C PRO A 144 4.95 13.77 9.01
N THR A 145 5.55 12.60 8.81
CA THR A 145 6.97 12.45 8.51
C THR A 145 7.12 11.86 7.12
N GLN A 146 7.94 12.51 6.29
CA GLN A 146 8.30 11.98 4.98
C GLN A 146 9.24 10.79 5.15
N ILE A 147 8.89 9.67 4.53
CA ILE A 147 9.74 8.49 4.47
C ILE A 147 10.92 8.77 3.55
N LYS A 148 12.13 8.54 4.06
CA LYS A 148 13.35 8.61 3.27
C LYS A 148 13.55 7.31 2.50
N LEU A 149 13.26 7.35 1.20
CA LEU A 149 13.55 6.25 0.29
C LEU A 149 15.07 6.15 0.04
N PRO A 150 15.59 4.95 -0.27
CA PRO A 150 16.95 4.78 -0.74
C PRO A 150 17.28 5.73 -1.91
N ALA A 151 18.47 6.32 -1.90
CA ALA A 151 18.84 7.39 -2.84
C ALA A 151 18.73 6.96 -4.30
N ASP A 152 19.06 5.70 -4.59
CA ASP A 152 18.96 5.06 -5.91
C ASP A 152 17.53 4.91 -6.44
N LEU A 153 16.53 5.01 -5.55
CA LEU A 153 15.11 4.92 -5.88
C LEU A 153 14.41 6.28 -5.91
N SER A 154 15.07 7.35 -5.47
CA SER A 154 14.43 8.65 -5.26
C SER A 154 14.31 9.53 -6.52
N ASN A 155 15.18 9.33 -7.52
CA ASN A 155 15.30 10.28 -8.63
C ASN A 155 14.40 9.94 -9.83
N GLY A 156 13.46 10.83 -10.15
CA GLY A 156 12.58 10.72 -11.34
C GLY A 156 11.66 9.49 -11.32
N SER A 157 11.51 8.86 -10.16
CA SER A 157 10.77 7.62 -9.99
C SER A 157 9.28 7.87 -9.81
N TYR A 158 8.48 6.89 -10.18
CA TYR A 158 7.07 6.82 -9.80
C TYR A 158 6.92 5.92 -8.58
N ILE A 159 6.06 6.32 -7.67
CA ILE A 159 5.55 5.47 -6.59
C ILE A 159 4.35 4.70 -7.13
N GLY A 160 4.29 3.39 -6.91
CA GLY A 160 3.17 2.54 -7.29
C GLY A 160 2.37 2.10 -6.07
N ALA A 161 2.35 0.81 -5.80
CA ALA A 161 1.61 0.23 -4.69
C ALA A 161 2.09 0.74 -3.31
N LEU A 162 1.13 1.21 -2.51
CA LEU A 162 1.26 1.58 -1.10
C LEU A 162 0.38 0.63 -0.26
N THR A 163 1.00 -0.32 0.44
CA THR A 163 0.27 -1.38 1.17
C THR A 163 0.90 -1.64 2.53
N TRP A 164 0.10 -1.67 3.59
CA TRP A 164 0.57 -2.12 4.89
C TRP A 164 0.69 -3.63 4.93
N ALA A 165 1.88 -4.10 5.30
CA ALA A 165 2.20 -5.50 5.40
C ALA A 165 1.96 -6.01 6.83
N THR A 166 2.17 -5.15 7.82
CA THR A 166 1.83 -5.33 9.25
C THR A 166 1.36 -3.99 9.81
N PRO A 167 0.87 -3.91 11.07
CA PRO A 167 0.62 -2.63 11.74
C PRO A 167 1.78 -1.63 11.75
N ILE A 168 3.03 -2.11 11.63
CA ILE A 168 4.25 -1.29 11.72
C ILE A 168 5.14 -1.35 10.47
N ASP A 169 4.81 -2.20 9.50
CA ASP A 169 5.56 -2.41 8.26
C ASP A 169 4.76 -1.90 7.06
N LEU A 170 5.23 -0.83 6.44
CA LEU A 170 4.65 -0.26 5.22
C LEU A 170 5.46 -0.72 4.00
N SER A 171 4.80 -1.35 3.04
CA SER A 171 5.38 -1.68 1.74
C SER A 171 5.13 -0.57 0.74
N VAL A 172 6.18 -0.19 0.03
CA VAL A 172 6.12 0.79 -1.07
C VAL A 172 6.79 0.18 -2.30
N THR A 173 6.12 0.18 -3.44
CA THR A 173 6.75 -0.15 -4.73
C THR A 173 7.14 1.13 -5.45
N ILE A 174 8.39 1.23 -5.88
CA ILE A 174 8.94 2.37 -6.60
C ILE A 174 9.46 1.90 -7.94
N THR A 175 9.20 2.63 -9.02
CA THR A 175 9.71 2.33 -10.35
C THR A 175 10.47 3.51 -10.93
N ASN A 176 11.50 3.25 -11.72
CA ASN A 176 12.22 4.29 -12.43
C ASN A 176 11.34 4.95 -13.50
N ARG A 177 11.77 6.13 -13.98
CA ARG A 177 11.04 6.90 -15.02
C ARG A 177 10.75 6.11 -16.29
N GLY A 178 11.69 5.26 -16.72
CA GLY A 178 11.53 4.40 -17.89
C GLY A 178 10.63 3.18 -17.66
N GLN A 179 10.15 2.95 -16.43
CA GLN A 179 9.33 1.81 -16.04
C GLN A 179 9.95 0.45 -16.41
N THR A 180 11.28 0.37 -16.40
CA THR A 180 12.04 -0.86 -16.70
C THR A 180 12.47 -1.62 -15.45
N LYS A 181 12.38 -0.97 -14.28
CA LYS A 181 12.78 -1.56 -13.00
C LYS A 181 11.85 -1.07 -11.89
N ALA A 182 11.18 -2.00 -11.21
CA ALA A 182 10.40 -1.72 -10.02
C ALA A 182 11.03 -2.38 -8.79
N THR A 183 11.26 -1.62 -7.72
CA THR A 183 11.76 -2.11 -6.45
C THR A 183 10.70 -1.93 -5.38
N THR A 184 10.31 -3.02 -4.73
CA THR A 184 9.48 -3.01 -3.54
C THR A 184 10.38 -2.91 -2.31
N VAL A 185 10.13 -1.92 -1.48
CA VAL A 185 10.78 -1.70 -0.18
C VAL A 185 9.77 -1.90 0.94
N VAL A 186 10.26 -2.32 2.11
CA VAL A 186 9.48 -2.32 3.36
C VAL A 186 10.11 -1.32 4.32
N CYS A 187 9.29 -0.39 4.80
CA CYS A 187 9.66 0.68 5.71
C CYS A 187 9.00 0.43 7.07
N ARG A 188 9.81 0.36 8.13
CA ARG A 188 9.35 -0.09 9.45
C ARG A 188 9.35 1.03 10.50
N ALA A 189 8.26 1.16 11.24
CA ALA A 189 8.13 2.06 12.38
C ALA A 189 9.13 1.70 13.51
N PRO A 190 9.59 2.65 14.35
CA PRO A 190 9.10 4.04 14.44
C PRO A 190 9.71 4.99 13.40
N ASP A 191 10.94 4.74 12.95
CA ASP A 191 11.69 5.69 12.09
C ASP A 191 11.38 5.53 10.59
N PHE A 192 10.61 4.52 10.22
CA PHE A 192 10.29 4.15 8.84
C PHE A 192 11.54 3.95 7.97
N HIS A 193 12.59 3.33 8.53
CA HIS A 193 13.76 2.94 7.77
C HIS A 193 13.38 1.87 6.72
N CYS A 194 13.65 2.17 5.45
CA CYS A 194 13.26 1.33 4.33
C CYS A 194 14.39 0.40 3.89
N HIS A 195 14.07 -0.87 3.65
CA HIS A 195 14.97 -1.83 3.05
C HIS A 195 14.32 -2.48 1.80
N PRO A 196 15.08 -2.71 0.73
CA PRO A 196 14.57 -3.39 -0.46
C PRO A 196 14.29 -4.87 -0.14
N VAL A 197 13.10 -5.33 -0.52
CA VAL A 197 12.68 -6.73 -0.36
C VAL A 197 12.64 -7.46 -1.70
N HIS A 198 12.33 -6.78 -2.79
CA HIS A 198 12.27 -7.37 -4.11
C HIS A 198 12.48 -6.33 -5.20
N THR A 199 13.16 -6.72 -6.27
CA THR A 199 13.33 -5.91 -7.47
C THR A 199 12.92 -6.73 -8.69
N GLU A 200 12.00 -6.17 -9.46
CA GLU A 200 11.56 -6.64 -10.77
C GLU A 200 12.27 -5.82 -11.84
N VAL A 201 12.79 -6.50 -12.86
CA VAL A 201 13.37 -5.90 -14.06
C VAL A 201 12.59 -6.43 -15.25
N THR A 202 12.40 -5.59 -16.26
CA THR A 202 11.66 -5.98 -17.46
C THR A 202 12.35 -7.07 -18.24
N VAL A 203 11.54 -7.78 -19.02
CA VAL A 203 11.96 -8.81 -19.97
C VAL A 203 11.61 -8.31 -21.37
N ASN A 204 12.50 -8.50 -22.34
CA ASN A 204 12.29 -8.22 -23.77
C ASN A 204 11.68 -6.82 -24.04
N ASP A 205 12.38 -5.74 -23.65
CA ASP A 205 11.97 -4.33 -23.86
C ASP A 205 10.55 -3.97 -23.38
N GLY A 206 9.98 -4.75 -22.46
CA GLY A 206 8.68 -4.47 -21.84
C GLY A 206 8.73 -3.41 -20.74
N TRP A 207 7.65 -3.33 -19.96
CA TRP A 207 7.50 -2.46 -18.79
C TRP A 207 7.06 -3.23 -17.54
N VAL A 208 7.42 -2.72 -16.36
CA VAL A 208 6.95 -3.24 -15.07
C VAL A 208 5.58 -2.67 -14.71
N LEU A 209 4.85 -3.36 -13.84
CA LEU A 209 3.56 -2.88 -13.32
C LEU A 209 3.69 -2.46 -11.85
N PRO A 210 4.08 -1.21 -11.55
CA PRO A 210 4.37 -0.76 -10.18
C PRO A 210 3.11 -0.69 -9.31
N ALA A 211 1.94 -0.55 -9.93
CA ALA A 211 0.64 -0.54 -9.27
C ALA A 211 0.22 -1.88 -8.66
N GLU A 212 0.81 -2.99 -9.08
CA GLU A 212 0.42 -4.31 -8.55
C GLU A 212 0.77 -4.40 -7.06
N ARG A 213 -0.28 -4.52 -6.23
CA ARG A 213 -0.14 -4.53 -4.78
C ARG A 213 0.45 -5.86 -4.31
N PRO A 214 1.60 -5.84 -3.61
CA PRO A 214 2.14 -7.03 -2.97
C PRO A 214 1.15 -7.57 -1.92
N ILE A 215 0.98 -8.90 -1.86
CA ILE A 215 0.23 -9.56 -0.79
C ILE A 215 1.24 -10.17 0.19
N PHE A 216 1.13 -9.77 1.45
CA PHE A 216 2.00 -10.27 2.51
C PHE A 216 1.31 -11.38 3.30
N SER A 217 2.02 -12.50 3.49
CA SER A 217 1.54 -13.57 4.37
C SER A 217 1.77 -13.18 5.84
N ALA A 218 0.75 -13.32 6.68
CA ALA A 218 0.97 -13.32 8.13
C ALA A 218 1.76 -14.58 8.52
N ARG A 219 2.92 -14.42 9.17
CA ARG A 219 3.65 -15.57 9.71
C ARG A 219 2.91 -16.08 10.95
N ASN A 220 2.19 -17.20 10.82
CA ASN A 220 1.67 -17.92 11.98
C ASN A 220 2.83 -18.61 12.71
N SER A 221 3.46 -17.90 13.65
CA SER A 221 4.55 -18.43 14.50
C SER A 221 4.17 -19.72 15.23
N ALA A 222 2.87 -19.98 15.43
CA ALA A 222 2.35 -21.23 15.98
C ALA A 222 2.59 -22.46 15.08
N ASN A 223 2.64 -22.30 13.76
CA ASN A 223 2.80 -23.43 12.82
C ASN A 223 4.28 -23.83 12.63
N LEU A 224 5.21 -22.88 12.76
CA LEU A 224 6.64 -23.18 12.70
C LEU A 224 7.16 -23.89 13.96
N LYS A 225 6.65 -23.52 15.15
CA LYS A 225 6.95 -24.27 16.38
C LYS A 225 6.37 -25.69 16.35
N ARG A 226 5.19 -25.89 15.74
CA ARG A 226 4.64 -27.25 15.51
C ARG A 226 5.50 -28.07 14.55
N ASN A 227 6.00 -27.51 13.46
CA ASN A 227 6.84 -28.28 12.52
C ASN A 227 8.26 -28.56 13.05
N GLN A 228 8.87 -27.63 13.79
CA GLN A 228 10.17 -27.89 14.43
C GLN A 228 10.07 -28.87 15.60
N GLN A 229 9.00 -28.82 16.40
CA GLN A 229 8.79 -29.82 17.46
C GLN A 229 8.30 -31.18 16.92
N GLN A 230 7.55 -31.23 15.81
CA GLN A 230 7.14 -32.51 15.19
C GLN A 230 8.29 -33.24 14.49
N LEU A 231 9.28 -32.53 13.93
CA LEU A 231 10.48 -33.15 13.36
C LEU A 231 11.44 -33.69 14.43
N LEU A 232 11.37 -33.14 15.66
CA LEU A 232 12.15 -33.61 16.80
C LEU A 232 11.40 -34.64 17.66
N ALA A 233 10.07 -34.75 17.55
CA ALA A 233 9.25 -35.62 18.40
C ALA A 233 8.55 -36.79 17.67
N ASN A 234 8.53 -36.86 16.33
CA ASN A 234 7.94 -38.00 15.60
C ASN A 234 8.87 -39.20 15.47
N GLY A 235 9.33 -39.71 16.61
CA GLY A 235 9.32 -41.14 16.84
C GLY A 235 7.92 -41.56 17.33
N LEU A 236 7.05 -41.92 16.38
CA LEU A 236 5.83 -42.75 16.52
C LEU A 236 4.62 -42.31 17.39
N ASN A 237 3.44 -42.53 16.79
CA ASN A 237 2.12 -42.93 17.34
C ASN A 237 1.26 -41.97 18.18
N GLY A 238 -0.01 -41.82 17.76
CA GLY A 238 -1.14 -41.61 18.69
C GLY A 238 -2.34 -40.83 18.13
N ASN A 239 -3.48 -41.51 17.94
CA ASN A 239 -4.80 -40.91 17.78
C ASN A 239 -5.19 -40.07 19.02
N ASN A 240 -5.74 -38.87 18.84
CA ASN A 240 -7.04 -38.44 19.40
C ASN A 240 -7.27 -36.90 19.41
N SER A 241 -8.50 -36.55 19.02
CA SER A 241 -9.35 -35.44 19.50
C SER A 241 -8.74 -34.05 19.68
N TYR A 242 -9.05 -33.16 18.73
CA TYR A 242 -8.84 -31.72 18.85
C TYR A 242 -9.98 -31.08 19.65
N HIS A 243 -9.67 -30.47 20.80
CA HIS A 243 -10.45 -29.34 21.33
C HIS A 243 -9.61 -28.37 22.19
N ASN A 244 -9.88 -27.08 21.94
CA ASN A 244 -9.77 -25.88 22.77
C ASN A 244 -8.49 -25.01 22.80
N VAL A 245 -8.53 -23.96 21.97
CA VAL A 245 -8.57 -22.50 22.30
C VAL A 245 -7.82 -22.01 23.54
N SER A 246 -6.80 -21.16 23.35
CA SER A 246 -6.76 -19.73 23.75
C SER A 246 -5.34 -19.18 23.80
N ASN A 247 -5.07 -18.16 22.98
CA ASN A 247 -4.57 -16.83 23.38
C ASN A 247 -3.89 -16.17 22.19
N GLY A 248 -4.63 -15.23 21.61
CA GLY A 248 -4.20 -14.43 20.48
C GLY A 248 -3.02 -13.54 20.84
N GLN A 249 -1.94 -13.73 20.10
CA GLN A 249 -1.03 -12.67 19.70
C GLN A 249 -0.67 -12.94 18.24
N THR A 250 -1.19 -12.11 17.34
CA THR A 250 -0.78 -12.10 15.94
C THR A 250 0.61 -11.46 15.86
N THR A 251 1.65 -12.30 15.81
CA THR A 251 3.02 -11.85 15.55
C THR A 251 3.16 -11.58 14.05
N TYR A 252 2.94 -10.34 13.64
CA TYR A 252 3.28 -9.90 12.29
C TYR A 252 4.77 -9.55 12.24
N GLU A 253 5.63 -10.55 12.03
CA GLU A 253 7.06 -10.32 11.82
C GLU A 253 7.42 -10.60 10.37
N ILE A 254 7.64 -9.55 9.58
CA ILE A 254 8.21 -9.67 8.23
C ILE A 254 9.74 -9.67 8.28
N SER A 255 10.35 -8.97 9.24
CA SER A 255 11.81 -8.89 9.41
C SER A 255 12.53 -10.21 9.67
N HIS A 256 11.80 -11.24 10.11
CA HIS A 256 12.38 -12.56 10.38
C HIS A 256 11.83 -13.65 9.45
N GLY A 257 11.21 -13.29 8.31
CA GLY A 257 10.77 -14.23 7.29
C GLY A 257 9.26 -14.23 7.01
N GLY A 258 8.76 -13.11 6.50
CA GLY A 258 7.47 -13.05 5.80
C GLY A 258 7.59 -13.45 4.33
N TYR A 259 6.47 -13.86 3.73
CA TYR A 259 6.41 -14.17 2.31
C TYR A 259 5.59 -13.11 1.56
N LEU A 260 6.06 -12.81 0.36
CA LEU A 260 5.43 -11.90 -0.58
C LEU A 260 4.87 -12.73 -1.75
N LEU A 261 3.57 -12.62 -1.98
CA LEU A 261 2.92 -13.12 -3.20
C LEU A 261 2.82 -11.97 -4.20
N LYS A 262 3.37 -12.18 -5.40
CA LYS A 262 3.32 -11.22 -6.52
C LYS A 262 3.17 -11.97 -7.83
N ARG A 263 2.63 -11.31 -8.86
CA ARG A 263 2.67 -11.81 -10.24
C ARG A 263 3.92 -11.28 -10.93
N LEU A 264 4.75 -12.15 -11.50
CA LEU A 264 5.97 -11.76 -12.19
C LEU A 264 6.14 -12.53 -13.50
N PRO A 265 6.83 -11.95 -14.49
CA PRO A 265 7.26 -12.69 -15.67
C PRO A 265 8.34 -13.72 -15.28
N VAL A 266 8.05 -15.01 -15.42
CA VAL A 266 8.99 -16.12 -15.20
C VAL A 266 9.17 -16.86 -16.52
N ARG A 267 10.40 -17.29 -16.83
CA ARG A 267 10.67 -18.09 -18.03
C ARG A 267 10.04 -19.46 -17.86
N ASP A 268 9.21 -19.87 -18.80
CA ASP A 268 8.51 -21.15 -18.80
C ASP A 268 8.71 -21.86 -20.15
N GLY A 269 9.58 -22.86 -20.15
CA GLY A 269 9.91 -23.65 -21.34
C GLY A 269 10.53 -22.88 -22.51
N GLU A 270 10.31 -23.41 -23.71
CA GLU A 270 10.77 -22.81 -24.98
C GLU A 270 9.91 -21.62 -25.42
N HIS A 271 8.70 -21.49 -24.86
CA HIS A 271 7.71 -20.50 -25.27
C HIS A 271 7.91 -19.11 -24.64
N GLY A 272 8.98 -18.90 -23.87
CA GLY A 272 9.40 -17.59 -23.40
C GLY A 272 9.02 -17.29 -21.95
N HIS A 273 8.63 -16.04 -21.65
CA HIS A 273 8.28 -15.60 -20.29
C HIS A 273 6.77 -15.38 -20.16
N PHE A 274 6.17 -15.95 -19.11
CA PHE A 274 4.75 -15.78 -18.79
C PHE A 274 4.58 -15.24 -17.37
N ARG A 275 3.46 -14.55 -17.12
CA ARG A 275 3.15 -14.02 -15.80
C ARG A 275 2.61 -15.13 -14.90
N HIS A 276 3.39 -15.50 -13.90
CA HIS A 276 3.01 -16.50 -12.90
C HIS A 276 2.76 -15.87 -11.55
N VAL A 277 1.94 -16.51 -10.73
CA VAL A 277 1.89 -16.20 -9.29
C VAL A 277 3.15 -16.77 -8.66
N VAL A 278 3.89 -15.90 -7.98
CA VAL A 278 5.21 -16.19 -7.47
C VAL A 278 5.27 -15.89 -5.99
N PHE A 279 5.97 -16.76 -5.29
CA PHE A 279 6.25 -16.68 -3.88
C PHE A 279 7.66 -16.13 -3.68
N ILE A 280 7.81 -15.08 -2.88
CA ILE A 280 9.10 -14.45 -2.63
C ILE A 280 9.34 -14.42 -1.12
N SER A 281 10.40 -15.09 -0.68
CA SER A 281 10.89 -14.99 0.70
C SER A 281 11.50 -13.60 0.93
N SER A 282 11.07 -12.89 1.97
CA SER A 282 11.69 -11.60 2.36
C SER A 282 13.16 -11.74 2.77
N LEU A 283 13.59 -12.94 3.18
CA LEU A 283 14.97 -13.24 3.58
C LEU A 283 15.85 -13.53 2.37
N ASP A 284 15.42 -14.48 1.53
CA ASP A 284 16.24 -14.98 0.41
C ASP A 284 16.07 -14.14 -0.85
N ARG A 285 14.99 -13.35 -0.93
CA ARG A 285 14.59 -12.50 -2.06
C ARG A 285 14.46 -13.22 -3.41
N ARG A 286 14.44 -14.57 -3.37
CA ARG A 286 14.32 -15.43 -4.55
C ARG A 286 12.85 -15.68 -4.88
N PRO A 287 12.41 -15.39 -6.12
CA PRO A 287 11.09 -15.76 -6.60
C PRO A 287 10.99 -17.28 -6.86
N VAL A 288 9.94 -17.91 -6.34
CA VAL A 288 9.56 -19.31 -6.59
C VAL A 288 8.16 -19.34 -7.24
N PRO A 289 8.00 -19.77 -8.51
CA PRO A 289 6.70 -19.82 -9.16
C PRO A 289 5.80 -20.87 -8.50
N LEU A 290 4.55 -20.49 -8.21
CA LEU A 290 3.50 -21.38 -7.68
C LEU A 290 2.55 -21.89 -8.76
N THR A 291 2.50 -21.19 -9.90
CA THR A 291 1.75 -21.59 -11.08
C THR A 291 2.73 -21.92 -12.19
N MET A 292 2.39 -22.90 -13.02
CA MET A 292 3.08 -23.22 -14.26
C MET A 292 2.13 -22.97 -15.42
N GLY A 293 2.66 -22.56 -16.57
CA GLY A 293 1.92 -22.43 -17.81
C GLY A 293 1.52 -23.82 -18.30
N ARG A 294 0.36 -23.92 -18.93
CA ARG A 294 0.02 -25.05 -19.78
C ARG A 294 -0.05 -24.55 -21.22
#